data_AF-W7IEN9-F1
#
_entry.id   AF-W7IEN9-F1
#
_cell.length_a   1.000
_cell.length_b   1.000
_cell.length_c   1.000
_cell.angle_alpha   90.00
_cell.angle_beta   90.00
_cell.angle_gamma   90.00
#
_symmetry.space_group_name_H-M   'P 1'
#
loop_
_entity.id
_entity.type
_entity.pdbx_description
1 polymer ?
#
loop_
_entity_poly.entity_id
_entity_poly.type
_entity_poly.pdbx_seq_one_letter_code
_entity_poly.pdbx_strand_id
1 'polypeptide(L)'
;MVGSLGFLTMNLAVGIIGFTVVVTLFAVGVGTAVVWVGLPVLALAILLSRGGARLERARVYAMLDTHIDLPYPALPEENRWRARVKDVNTYRDALYFLLMLPVGIAEFTVVVTLWSTSLGLVFLPLFYRWLPEGEFRVFDWDRPWVVVDSIPDAVPFALAGVVLLGLTVLVTRGLGRAHARFARALLGPARSLA
;
A
#
# COMPACT_ATOMS: atom_id res chain seq x y z
N MET A 1 8.00 -12.78 -4.70
CA MET A 1 8.64 -12.03 -3.59
C MET A 1 9.07 -10.65 -4.04
N VAL A 2 9.86 -10.53 -5.12
CA VAL A 2 10.22 -9.22 -5.69
C VAL A 2 8.98 -8.41 -6.05
N GLY A 3 7.97 -9.05 -6.67
CA GLY A 3 6.67 -8.41 -6.97
C GLY A 3 5.95 -7.85 -5.74
N SER A 4 5.83 -8.63 -4.66
CA SER A 4 5.20 -8.16 -3.42
C SER A 4 5.95 -7.02 -2.73
N LEU A 5 7.29 -7.03 -2.79
CA LEU A 5 8.09 -5.94 -2.22
C LEU A 5 7.89 -4.64 -2.98
N GLY A 6 8.06 -4.67 -4.30
CA GLY A 6 7.86 -3.49 -5.14
C GLY A 6 6.43 -2.95 -5.07
N PHE A 7 5.45 -3.85 -4.99
CA PHE A 7 4.05 -3.46 -4.82
C PHE A 7 3.81 -2.70 -3.50
N LEU A 8 4.27 -3.25 -2.37
CA LEU A 8 4.04 -2.66 -1.04
C LEU A 8 4.79 -1.35 -0.84
N THR A 9 5.98 -1.20 -1.44
CA THR A 9 6.71 0.08 -1.38
C THR A 9 6.05 1.17 -2.23
N MET A 10 5.44 0.80 -3.37
CA MET A 10 4.68 1.73 -4.20
C MET A 10 3.31 2.10 -3.62
N ASN A 11 2.76 1.30 -2.69
CA ASN A 11 1.41 1.53 -2.15
C ASN A 11 1.24 2.86 -1.43
N LEU A 12 2.28 3.39 -0.79
CA LEU A 12 2.22 4.71 -0.20
C LEU A 12 1.99 5.79 -1.27
N ALA A 13 2.77 5.77 -2.35
CA ALA A 13 2.64 6.75 -3.42
C ALA A 13 1.28 6.66 -4.12
N VAL A 14 0.82 5.44 -4.43
CA VAL A 14 -0.50 5.24 -5.05
C VAL A 14 -1.63 5.62 -4.09
N GLY A 15 -1.49 5.32 -2.79
CA GLY A 15 -2.42 5.74 -1.75
C GLY A 15 -2.55 7.25 -1.62
N ILE A 16 -1.44 7.97 -1.60
CA ILE A 16 -1.43 9.45 -1.55
C ILE A 16 -2.13 10.03 -2.79
N ILE A 17 -1.76 9.57 -3.99
CA ILE A 17 -2.34 10.10 -5.24
C ILE A 17 -3.84 9.79 -5.29
N GLY A 18 -4.23 8.54 -5.05
CA GLY A 18 -5.61 8.09 -5.11
C GLY A 18 -6.50 8.80 -4.09
N PHE A 19 -6.05 8.85 -2.83
CA PHE A 19 -6.76 9.55 -1.75
C PHE A 19 -6.92 11.04 -2.07
N THR A 20 -5.84 11.72 -2.43
CA THR A 20 -5.87 13.17 -2.70
C THR A 20 -6.81 13.49 -3.84
N VAL A 21 -6.74 12.75 -4.96
CA VAL A 21 -7.63 12.94 -6.11
C VAL A 21 -9.09 12.72 -5.73
N VAL A 22 -9.40 11.60 -5.07
CA VAL A 22 -10.79 11.26 -4.69
C VAL A 22 -11.36 12.29 -3.72
N VAL A 23 -10.64 12.60 -2.64
CA VAL A 23 -11.10 13.55 -1.62
C VAL A 23 -11.26 14.95 -2.20
N THR A 24 -10.30 15.42 -3.01
CA THR A 24 -10.35 16.76 -3.61
C THR A 24 -11.53 16.89 -4.56
N LEU A 25 -11.68 15.96 -5.50
CA LEU A 25 -12.78 16.03 -6.47
C LEU A 25 -14.14 15.85 -5.82
N PHE A 26 -14.24 15.02 -4.79
CA PHE A 26 -15.50 14.85 -4.07
C PHE A 26 -15.84 16.11 -3.26
N ALA A 27 -14.88 16.69 -2.54
CA ALA A 27 -15.09 17.91 -1.77
C ALA A 27 -15.43 19.11 -2.68
N VAL A 28 -14.69 19.31 -3.77
CA VAL A 28 -14.96 20.38 -4.75
C VAL A 28 -16.29 20.13 -5.46
N GLY A 29 -16.55 18.89 -5.87
CA GLY A 29 -17.77 18.52 -6.57
C GLY A 29 -19.03 18.70 -5.72
N VAL A 30 -19.00 18.30 -4.45
CA VAL A 30 -20.12 18.54 -3.52
C VAL A 30 -20.24 20.03 -3.20
N GLY A 31 -19.12 20.72 -2.91
CA GLY A 31 -19.13 22.14 -2.56
C GLY A 31 -19.63 23.06 -3.68
N THR A 32 -19.35 22.71 -4.94
CA THR A 32 -19.78 23.49 -6.12
C THR A 32 -21.07 22.96 -6.75
N ALA A 33 -21.72 21.96 -6.15
CA ALA A 33 -22.98 21.41 -6.65
C ALA A 33 -24.11 22.46 -6.66
N VAL A 34 -24.07 23.40 -5.70
CA VAL A 34 -25.05 24.50 -5.58
C VAL A 34 -25.11 25.36 -6.85
N VAL A 35 -23.97 25.55 -7.52
CA VAL A 35 -23.85 26.37 -8.74
C VAL A 35 -23.84 25.52 -10.01
N TRP A 36 -24.30 24.26 -9.94
CA TRP A 36 -24.31 23.27 -11.02
C TRP A 36 -22.94 22.83 -11.56
N VAL A 37 -21.86 23.58 -11.31
CA VAL A 37 -20.47 23.23 -11.65
C VAL A 37 -19.99 21.96 -10.93
N GLY A 38 -20.57 21.63 -9.78
CA GLY A 38 -20.20 20.42 -9.04
C GLY A 38 -20.55 19.12 -9.74
N LEU A 39 -21.59 19.10 -10.58
CA LEU A 39 -22.04 17.90 -11.28
C LEU A 39 -20.97 17.34 -12.25
N PRO A 40 -20.35 18.15 -13.14
CA PRO A 40 -19.25 17.67 -13.98
C PRO A 40 -18.00 17.28 -13.18
N VAL A 41 -17.71 17.97 -12.06
CA VAL A 41 -16.57 17.60 -11.19
C VAL A 41 -16.79 16.23 -10.54
N LEU A 42 -18.00 15.96 -10.05
CA LEU A 42 -18.36 14.64 -9.52
C LEU A 42 -18.31 13.56 -10.61
N ALA A 43 -18.76 13.87 -11.82
CA ALA A 43 -18.65 12.95 -12.95
C ALA A 43 -17.18 12.62 -13.27
N LEU A 44 -16.28 13.61 -13.22
CA LEU A 44 -14.85 13.41 -13.35
C LEU A 44 -14.28 12.53 -12.23
N ALA A 45 -14.70 12.75 -10.99
CA ALA A 45 -14.31 11.92 -9.84
C ALA A 45 -14.65 10.44 -10.06
N ILE A 46 -15.85 10.16 -10.57
CA ILE A 46 -16.31 8.80 -10.91
C ILE A 46 -15.43 8.20 -12.02
N LEU A 47 -15.17 8.96 -13.09
CA LEU A 47 -14.35 8.48 -14.21
C LEU A 47 -12.92 8.15 -13.79
N LEU A 48 -12.30 9.02 -12.99
CA LEU A 48 -10.95 8.81 -12.47
C LEU A 48 -10.89 7.67 -11.47
N SER A 49 -11.88 7.52 -10.57
CA SER A 49 -11.93 6.40 -9.63
C SER A 49 -12.02 5.06 -10.37
N ARG A 50 -12.85 4.96 -11.41
CA ARG A 50 -12.94 3.74 -12.24
C ARG A 50 -11.66 3.49 -13.05
N GLY A 51 -11.09 4.55 -13.62
CA GLY A 51 -9.81 4.48 -14.34
C GLY A 51 -8.68 3.97 -13.44
N GLY A 52 -8.54 4.57 -12.27
CA GLY A 52 -7.60 4.16 -11.24
C GLY A 52 -7.84 2.73 -10.80
N ALA A 53 -9.08 2.34 -10.54
CA ALA A 53 -9.40 0.98 -10.13
C ALA A 53 -9.03 -0.07 -11.19
N ARG A 54 -9.08 0.27 -12.49
CA ARG A 54 -8.59 -0.62 -13.55
C ARG A 54 -7.07 -0.75 -13.52
N LEU A 55 -6.36 0.38 -13.39
CA LEU A 55 -4.90 0.39 -13.26
C LEU A 55 -4.45 -0.43 -12.05
N GLU A 56 -5.20 -0.31 -10.96
CA GLU A 56 -4.90 -1.04 -9.73
C GLU A 56 -5.12 -2.54 -9.86
N ARG A 57 -6.22 -2.98 -10.48
CA ARG A 57 -6.44 -4.40 -10.80
C ARG A 57 -5.29 -4.95 -11.66
N ALA A 58 -4.83 -4.17 -12.64
CA ALA A 58 -3.68 -4.54 -13.47
C ALA A 58 -2.38 -4.62 -12.65
N ARG A 59 -2.15 -3.70 -11.71
CA ARG A 59 -0.99 -3.69 -10.82
C ARG A 59 -0.98 -4.90 -9.88
N VAL A 60 -2.13 -5.20 -9.27
CA VAL A 60 -2.32 -6.39 -8.42
C VAL A 60 -2.10 -7.67 -9.23
N TYR A 61 -2.61 -7.75 -10.46
CA TYR A 61 -2.35 -8.90 -11.33
C TYR A 61 -0.85 -9.03 -11.67
N ALA A 62 -0.21 -7.94 -12.13
CA ALA A 62 1.18 -7.97 -12.56
C ALA A 62 2.18 -8.28 -11.43
N MET A 63 1.91 -7.82 -10.21
CA MET A 63 2.87 -7.91 -9.10
C MET A 63 2.52 -8.96 -8.03
N LEU A 64 1.24 -9.29 -7.87
CA LEU A 64 0.74 -10.23 -6.86
C LEU A 64 0.08 -11.47 -7.48
N ASP A 65 0.06 -11.57 -8.82
CA ASP A 65 -0.49 -12.71 -9.57
C ASP A 65 -1.93 -13.06 -9.16
N THR A 66 -2.71 -12.02 -8.82
CA THR A 66 -4.10 -12.15 -8.39
C THR A 66 -5.01 -11.51 -9.41
N HIS A 67 -5.79 -12.33 -10.12
CA HIS A 67 -6.82 -11.84 -11.02
C HIS A 67 -8.03 -11.30 -10.24
N ILE A 68 -8.54 -10.16 -10.66
CA ILE A 68 -9.76 -9.54 -10.12
C ILE A 68 -10.65 -9.19 -11.31
N ASP A 69 -11.82 -9.84 -11.40
CA ASP A 69 -12.75 -9.63 -12.49
C ASP A 69 -13.24 -8.18 -12.56
N LEU A 70 -13.49 -7.68 -13.77
CA LEU A 70 -14.06 -6.34 -13.96
C LEU A 70 -15.55 -6.34 -13.57
N PRO A 71 -15.98 -5.53 -12.59
CA PRO A 71 -17.37 -5.49 -12.12
C PRO A 71 -18.38 -4.88 -13.09
N TYR A 72 -17.94 -4.24 -14.17
CA TYR A 72 -18.82 -3.37 -14.96
C TYR A 72 -19.30 -4.10 -16.22
N PRO A 73 -20.56 -4.57 -16.25
CA PRO A 73 -21.15 -5.09 -17.49
C PRO A 73 -21.28 -3.97 -18.54
N ALA A 74 -21.22 -4.35 -19.82
CA ALA A 74 -21.49 -3.44 -20.93
C ALA A 74 -22.97 -3.02 -20.87
N LEU A 75 -23.24 -1.80 -20.38
CA LEU A 75 -24.59 -1.25 -20.29
C LEU A 75 -25.05 -0.73 -21.67
N PRO A 76 -26.33 -0.99 -22.07
CA PRO A 76 -26.96 -0.37 -23.24
C PRO A 76 -26.90 1.17 -23.20
N GLU A 77 -26.79 1.81 -24.36
CA GLU A 77 -26.44 3.23 -24.47
C GLU A 77 -27.46 4.19 -23.84
N GLU A 78 -28.75 3.85 -23.86
CA GLU A 78 -29.85 4.79 -23.53
C GLU A 78 -29.95 5.21 -22.05
N ASN A 79 -29.28 4.52 -21.11
CA ASN A 79 -29.35 4.85 -19.67
C ASN A 79 -27.99 4.85 -18.95
N ARG A 80 -26.89 4.90 -19.72
CA ARG A 80 -25.53 4.70 -19.24
C ARG A 80 -25.09 5.67 -18.14
N TRP A 81 -25.54 6.93 -18.17
CA TRP A 81 -25.18 7.93 -17.15
C TRP A 81 -25.98 7.80 -15.85
N ARG A 82 -27.29 7.55 -15.93
CA ARG A 82 -28.14 7.35 -14.74
C ARG A 82 -27.80 6.06 -14.01
N ALA A 83 -27.50 4.99 -14.75
CA ALA A 83 -27.01 3.73 -14.19
C ALA A 83 -25.62 3.90 -13.53
N ARG A 84 -24.74 4.73 -14.10
CA ARG A 84 -23.39 5.01 -13.56
C ARG A 84 -23.40 5.71 -12.21
N VAL A 85 -24.30 6.67 -12.00
CA VAL A 85 -24.39 7.41 -10.73
C VAL A 85 -24.97 6.53 -9.62
N LYS A 86 -25.85 5.58 -9.95
CA LYS A 86 -26.45 4.64 -8.99
C LYS A 86 -25.64 3.34 -8.82
N ASP A 87 -24.50 3.20 -9.49
CA ASP A 87 -23.71 1.97 -9.45
C ASP A 87 -22.97 1.86 -8.12
N VAL A 88 -23.31 0.84 -7.32
CA VAL A 88 -22.66 0.52 -6.05
C VAL A 88 -21.14 0.34 -6.21
N ASN A 89 -20.69 -0.11 -7.38
CA ASN A 89 -19.26 -0.32 -7.63
C ASN A 89 -18.47 1.00 -7.65
N THR A 90 -19.07 2.11 -8.09
CA THR A 90 -18.41 3.43 -8.09
C THR A 90 -18.03 3.87 -6.68
N TYR A 91 -18.91 3.65 -5.71
CA TYR A 91 -18.64 3.97 -4.30
C TYR A 91 -17.58 3.06 -3.70
N ARG A 92 -17.51 1.80 -4.15
CA ARG A 92 -16.47 0.86 -3.72
C ARG A 92 -15.10 1.22 -4.28
N ASP A 93 -15.00 1.68 -5.51
CA ASP A 93 -13.73 2.15 -6.09
C ASP A 93 -13.23 3.40 -5.35
N ALA A 94 -14.11 4.36 -5.05
CA ALA A 94 -13.76 5.54 -4.26
C ALA A 94 -13.35 5.17 -2.83
N LEU A 95 -14.10 4.26 -2.18
CA LEU A 95 -13.77 3.74 -0.85
C LEU A 95 -12.42 3.02 -0.84
N TYR A 96 -12.11 2.26 -1.89
CA TYR A 96 -10.80 1.63 -2.04
C TYR A 96 -9.67 2.67 -2.01
N PHE A 97 -9.75 3.73 -2.81
CA PHE A 97 -8.74 4.79 -2.81
C PHE A 97 -8.70 5.62 -1.53
N LEU A 98 -9.83 5.76 -0.84
CA LEU A 98 -9.89 6.39 0.48
C LEU A 98 -9.12 5.58 1.53
N LEU A 99 -9.32 4.24 1.53
CA LEU A 99 -8.65 3.32 2.46
C LEU A 99 -7.22 2.97 2.03
N MET A 100 -6.87 3.21 0.76
CA MET A 100 -5.54 2.96 0.21
C MET A 100 -4.45 3.75 0.95
N LEU A 101 -4.74 4.97 1.40
CA LEU A 101 -3.77 5.78 2.13
C LEU A 101 -3.39 5.16 3.49
N PRO A 102 -4.32 4.91 4.43
CA PRO A 102 -3.95 4.30 5.71
C PRO A 102 -3.36 2.89 5.55
N VAL A 103 -3.90 2.08 4.62
CA VAL A 103 -3.36 0.75 4.33
C VAL A 103 -1.95 0.85 3.74
N GLY A 104 -1.73 1.75 2.79
CA GLY A 104 -0.44 1.96 2.15
C GLY A 104 0.62 2.49 3.12
N ILE A 105 0.25 3.37 4.06
CA ILE A 105 1.14 3.82 5.14
C ILE A 105 1.56 2.64 6.02
N ALA A 106 0.60 1.82 6.46
CA ALA A 106 0.88 0.68 7.32
C ALA A 106 1.78 -0.34 6.61
N GLU A 107 1.45 -0.72 5.37
CA GLU A 107 2.21 -1.67 4.55
C GLU A 107 3.62 -1.16 4.25
N PHE A 108 3.75 0.08 3.81
CA PHE A 108 5.05 0.71 3.53
C PHE A 108 5.92 0.75 4.79
N THR A 109 5.36 1.23 5.91
CA THR A 109 6.09 1.37 7.16
C THR A 109 6.59 0.02 7.67
N VAL A 110 5.72 -1.00 7.69
CA VAL A 110 6.11 -2.35 8.14
C VAL A 110 7.19 -2.95 7.24
N VAL A 111 7.05 -2.84 5.92
CA VAL A 111 8.04 -3.39 4.98
C VAL A 111 9.37 -2.66 5.12
N VAL A 112 9.38 -1.32 5.08
CA VAL A 112 10.62 -0.54 5.12
C VAL A 112 11.34 -0.70 6.46
N THR A 113 10.62 -0.70 7.58
CA THR A 113 11.24 -0.88 8.91
C THR A 113 11.85 -2.27 9.04
N LEU A 114 11.10 -3.33 8.74
CA LEU A 114 11.59 -4.70 8.86
C LEU A 114 12.79 -4.97 7.94
N TRP A 115 12.76 -4.50 6.69
CA TRP A 115 13.88 -4.66 5.77
C TRP A 115 15.11 -3.87 6.22
N SER A 116 14.93 -2.60 6.62
CA SER A 116 16.03 -1.75 7.06
C SER A 116 16.69 -2.29 8.33
N THR A 117 15.90 -2.73 9.32
CA THR A 117 16.42 -3.31 10.56
C THR A 117 17.08 -4.66 10.32
N SER A 118 16.47 -5.56 9.53
CA SER A 118 17.06 -6.87 9.24
C SER A 118 18.39 -6.75 8.51
N LEU A 119 18.43 -5.93 7.45
CA LEU A 119 19.67 -5.69 6.71
C LEU A 119 20.70 -4.99 7.59
N GLY A 120 20.30 -3.98 8.38
CA GLY A 120 21.19 -3.31 9.32
C GLY A 120 21.85 -4.28 10.31
N LEU A 121 21.10 -5.24 10.86
CA LEU A 121 21.66 -6.25 11.76
C LEU A 121 22.56 -7.26 11.03
N VAL A 122 22.14 -7.76 9.86
CA VAL A 122 22.94 -8.73 9.08
C VAL A 122 24.29 -8.16 8.67
N PHE A 123 24.30 -6.90 8.22
CA PHE A 123 25.52 -6.22 7.75
C PHE A 123 26.31 -5.55 8.88
N LEU A 124 25.84 -5.64 10.13
CA LEU A 124 26.47 -5.00 11.29
C LEU A 124 27.97 -5.34 11.44
N PRO A 125 28.43 -6.60 11.30
CA PRO A 125 29.86 -6.93 11.39
C PRO A 125 30.72 -6.25 10.31
N LEU A 126 30.10 -5.82 9.21
CA LEU A 126 30.80 -5.16 8.13
C LEU A 126 30.94 -3.66 8.38
N PHE A 127 29.89 -3.00 8.89
CA PHE A 127 29.87 -1.53 9.00
C PHE A 127 30.04 -0.94 10.39
N TYR A 128 30.04 -1.73 11.47
CA TYR A 128 30.13 -1.21 12.83
C TYR A 128 31.30 -0.23 13.04
N ARG A 129 32.45 -0.49 12.41
CA ARG A 129 33.67 0.33 12.47
C ARG A 129 33.52 1.76 11.92
N TRP A 130 32.52 2.01 11.08
CA TRP A 130 32.26 3.32 10.48
C TRP A 130 31.20 4.11 11.26
N LEU A 131 30.62 3.53 12.31
CA LEU A 131 29.80 4.30 13.24
C LEU A 131 30.67 5.26 14.06
N PRO A 132 30.06 6.35 14.58
CA PRO A 132 30.72 7.19 15.56
C PRO A 132 31.29 6.35 16.70
N GLU A 133 32.54 6.64 17.08
CA GLU A 133 33.28 5.90 18.14
C GLU A 133 33.66 4.46 17.78
N GLY A 134 33.34 3.98 16.57
CA GLY A 134 33.71 2.64 16.08
C GLY A 134 32.93 1.49 16.74
N GLU A 135 31.83 1.81 17.42
CA GLU A 135 31.02 0.87 18.18
C GLU A 135 29.53 1.03 17.88
N PHE A 136 28.78 -0.06 17.97
CA PHE A 136 27.31 -0.02 17.92
C PHE A 136 26.73 -0.17 19.33
N ARG A 137 26.03 0.88 19.79
CA ARG A 137 25.40 0.98 21.10
C ARG A 137 23.94 0.53 21.04
N VAL A 138 23.55 -0.39 21.93
CA VAL A 138 22.18 -0.92 21.96
C VAL A 138 21.42 -0.40 23.19
N PHE A 139 20.17 0.04 22.95
CA PHE A 139 19.16 0.47 23.94
C PHE A 139 19.43 1.77 24.71
N ASP A 140 20.66 2.29 24.75
CA ASP A 140 20.99 3.56 25.40
C ASP A 140 22.24 4.19 24.74
N TRP A 141 22.20 5.51 24.51
CA TRP A 141 23.29 6.25 23.86
C TRP A 141 24.35 6.74 24.86
N ASP A 142 23.95 7.04 26.09
CA ASP A 142 24.82 7.59 27.14
C ASP A 142 25.36 6.49 28.06
N ARG A 143 24.58 5.42 28.29
CA ARG A 143 24.97 4.25 29.09
C ARG A 143 24.54 2.94 28.40
N PRO A 144 25.18 2.57 27.29
CA PRO A 144 24.78 1.41 26.49
C PRO A 144 24.75 0.13 27.31
N TRP A 145 23.68 -0.65 27.12
CA TRP A 145 23.52 -1.95 27.80
C TRP A 145 24.41 -3.01 27.16
N VAL A 146 24.56 -2.90 25.84
CA VAL A 146 25.45 -3.74 25.03
C VAL A 146 26.21 -2.83 24.07
N VAL A 147 27.52 -3.02 24.02
CA VAL A 147 28.42 -2.34 23.10
C VAL A 147 28.99 -3.40 22.16
N VAL A 148 28.91 -3.15 20.86
CA VAL A 148 29.50 -4.00 19.84
C VAL A 148 30.70 -3.28 19.25
N ASP A 149 31.89 -3.61 19.74
CA ASP A 149 33.19 -3.07 19.32
C ASP A 149 34.06 -4.12 18.59
N SER A 150 33.65 -5.39 18.63
CA SER A 150 34.38 -6.51 18.05
C SER A 150 33.51 -7.36 17.11
N ILE A 151 34.15 -8.06 16.15
CA ILE A 151 33.46 -8.99 15.25
C ILE A 151 32.72 -10.09 16.04
N PRO A 152 33.31 -10.75 17.05
CA PRO A 152 32.60 -11.72 17.88
C PRO A 152 31.32 -11.18 18.50
N ASP A 153 31.34 -9.94 19.00
CA ASP A 153 30.16 -9.31 19.63
C ASP A 153 29.09 -8.94 18.61
N ALA A 154 29.47 -8.74 17.34
CA ALA A 154 28.53 -8.50 16.25
C ALA A 154 27.84 -9.78 15.73
N VAL A 155 28.41 -10.98 15.96
CA VAL A 155 27.86 -12.25 15.44
C VAL A 155 26.44 -12.54 15.95
N PRO A 156 26.12 -12.42 17.26
CA PRO A 156 24.75 -12.64 17.74
C PRO A 156 23.72 -11.72 17.08
N PHE A 157 24.08 -10.45 16.87
CA PHE A 157 23.22 -9.48 16.20
C PHE A 157 23.05 -9.79 14.71
N ALA A 158 24.11 -10.21 14.03
CA ALA A 158 24.03 -10.67 12.64
C ALA A 158 23.13 -11.91 12.51
N LEU A 159 23.27 -12.89 13.40
CA LEU A 159 22.40 -14.07 13.45
C LEU A 159 20.94 -13.68 13.72
N ALA A 160 20.69 -12.80 14.69
CA ALA A 160 19.35 -12.26 14.95
C ALA A 160 18.80 -11.53 13.71
N GLY A 161 19.65 -10.78 13.00
CA GLY A 161 19.34 -10.14 11.73
C GLY A 161 18.94 -11.14 10.65
N VAL A 162 19.63 -12.28 10.52
CA VAL A 162 19.28 -13.34 9.56
C VAL A 162 17.92 -13.96 9.90
N VAL A 163 17.66 -14.23 11.18
CA VAL A 163 16.36 -14.73 11.64
C VAL A 163 15.25 -13.71 11.34
N LEU A 164 15.49 -12.43 11.65
CA LEU A 164 14.56 -11.34 11.38
C LEU A 164 14.34 -11.14 9.87
N LEU A 165 15.38 -11.33 9.04
CA LEU A 165 15.26 -11.30 7.59
C LEU A 165 14.32 -12.40 7.11
N GLY A 166 14.46 -13.62 7.63
CA GLY A 166 13.54 -14.73 7.36
C GLY A 166 12.08 -14.39 7.71
N LEU A 167 11.86 -13.82 8.89
CA LEU A 167 10.54 -13.33 9.32
C LEU A 167 10.02 -12.21 8.38
N THR A 168 10.87 -11.28 7.99
CA THR A 168 10.56 -10.17 7.10
C THR A 168 10.06 -10.65 5.74
N VAL A 169 10.68 -11.70 5.19
CA VAL A 169 10.21 -12.34 3.95
C VAL A 169 8.82 -12.94 4.12
N LEU A 170 8.55 -13.59 5.25
CA LEU A 170 7.24 -14.16 5.55
C LEU A 170 6.17 -13.08 5.69
N VAL A 171 6.47 -12.02 6.45
CA VAL A 171 5.57 -10.87 6.65
C VAL A 171 5.25 -10.18 5.33
N THR A 172 6.26 -9.94 4.49
CA THR A 172 6.08 -9.35 3.16
C THR A 172 5.11 -10.18 2.31
N ARG A 173 5.28 -11.51 2.28
CA ARG A 173 4.38 -12.41 1.54
C ARG A 173 2.98 -12.42 2.15
N GLY A 174 2.87 -12.33 3.47
CA GLY A 174 1.60 -12.21 4.20
C GLY A 174 0.86 -10.93 3.82
N LEU A 175 1.53 -9.79 3.88
CA LEU A 175 0.99 -8.48 3.52
C LEU A 175 0.55 -8.43 2.05
N GLY A 176 1.35 -8.92 1.11
CA GLY A 176 0.95 -8.98 -0.30
C GLY A 176 -0.35 -9.78 -0.50
N ARG A 177 -0.52 -10.91 0.20
CA ARG A 177 -1.78 -11.67 0.17
C ARG A 177 -2.93 -10.95 0.86
N ALA A 178 -2.67 -10.26 1.97
CA ALA A 178 -3.66 -9.45 2.68
C ALA A 178 -4.17 -8.31 1.78
N HIS A 179 -3.27 -7.61 1.11
CA HIS A 179 -3.62 -6.57 0.15
C HIS A 179 -4.41 -7.12 -1.03
N ALA A 180 -4.01 -8.27 -1.59
CA ALA A 180 -4.74 -8.91 -2.68
C ALA A 180 -6.18 -9.29 -2.27
N ARG A 181 -6.42 -9.64 -1.00
CA ARG A 181 -7.77 -9.87 -0.46
C ARG A 181 -8.55 -8.58 -0.28
N PHE A 182 -7.90 -7.53 0.24
CA PHE A 182 -8.47 -6.18 0.36
C PHE A 182 -8.92 -5.63 -1.00
N ALA A 183 -8.04 -5.71 -2.01
CA ALA A 183 -8.35 -5.33 -3.38
C ALA A 183 -9.49 -6.17 -3.96
N ARG A 184 -9.50 -7.50 -3.77
CA ARG A 184 -10.62 -8.35 -4.22
C ARG A 184 -11.95 -8.01 -3.54
N ALA A 185 -11.94 -7.68 -2.25
CA ALA A 185 -13.16 -7.38 -1.51
C ALA A 185 -13.83 -6.08 -1.99
N LEU A 186 -13.03 -5.07 -2.34
CA LEU A 186 -13.53 -3.75 -2.74
C LEU A 186 -13.65 -3.59 -4.26
N LEU A 187 -12.69 -4.08 -5.02
CA LEU A 187 -12.63 -3.93 -6.47
C LEU A 187 -13.27 -5.10 -7.24
N GLY A 188 -13.61 -6.20 -6.56
CA GLY A 188 -14.32 -7.32 -7.15
C GLY A 188 -15.82 -7.03 -7.35
N PRO A 189 -16.52 -7.85 -8.16
CA PRO A 189 -17.94 -7.67 -8.42
C PRO A 189 -18.77 -7.65 -7.13
N ALA A 190 -19.66 -6.66 -6.99
CA ALA A 190 -20.71 -6.76 -5.98
C ALA A 190 -21.55 -7.99 -6.29
N ARG A 191 -21.60 -8.97 -5.37
CA ARG A 191 -22.51 -10.10 -5.49
C ARG A 191 -23.91 -9.51 -5.63
N SER A 192 -24.52 -9.66 -6.81
CA SER A 192 -25.94 -9.43 -6.94
C SER A 192 -26.62 -10.42 -6.01
N LEU A 193 -27.37 -9.93 -5.03
CA LEU A 193 -28.40 -10.73 -4.39
C LEU A 193 -29.36 -11.08 -5.53
N ALA A 194 -29.24 -12.30 -6.04
CA ALA A 194 -30.23 -12.93 -6.89
C ALA A 194 -31.40 -13.40 -6.01
#